data_AF-A0A4Y7U915-F1
#
_entry.id   AF-A0A4Y7U915-F1
#
_cell.length_a   1.000
_cell.length_b   1.000
_cell.length_c   1.000
_cell.angle_alpha   90.00
_cell.angle_beta   90.00
_cell.angle_gamma   90.00
#
_symmetry.space_group_name_H-M   'P 1'
#
loop_
_entity.id
_entity.type
_entity.pdbx_description
1 polymer ?
#
loop_
_entity_poly.entity_id
_entity_poly.type
_entity_poly.pdbx_seq_one_letter_code
_entity_poly.pdbx_strand_id
1 'polypeptide(L)'
;MQKNFRPHPNSFKNTFCVFNEVSPDAVTGLKIQFESKAGSTYYYTEKGMYRVSNHWGRLANSKWRLVAMEPETPSKTKIGFAAWNEFYPDNATDKLYYIQADFEKNTVNYQHRNNPDYDKKAVLRTGFETTKRIKQIRNLQQLTSWAKYFEEDIDILREKIITELIFTEKTLDEIKREI
;
A
#
# COMPACT_ATOMS: atom_id res chain seq x y z
N MET A 1 -2.13 18.65 -30.58
CA MET A 1 -2.49 19.06 -29.20
C MET A 1 -3.13 17.87 -28.52
N GLN A 2 -2.56 17.33 -27.43
CA GLN A 2 -3.23 16.29 -26.67
C GLN A 2 -4.57 16.83 -26.16
N LYS A 3 -5.67 16.13 -26.43
CA LYS A 3 -6.96 16.43 -25.82
C LYS A 3 -6.77 16.31 -24.31
N ASN A 4 -7.09 17.36 -23.56
CA ASN A 4 -7.00 17.34 -22.10
C ASN A 4 -7.96 16.26 -21.56
N PHE A 5 -7.44 15.10 -21.18
CA PHE A 5 -8.24 14.05 -20.54
C PHE A 5 -8.71 14.56 -19.19
N ARG A 6 -10.01 14.54 -18.92
CA ARG A 6 -10.55 14.90 -17.61
C ARG A 6 -11.23 13.68 -17.00
N PRO A 7 -10.74 13.18 -15.86
CA PRO A 7 -11.40 12.11 -15.14
C PRO A 7 -12.75 12.59 -14.59
N HIS A 8 -13.69 11.67 -14.39
CA HIS A 8 -14.97 12.00 -13.77
C HIS A 8 -14.72 12.56 -12.35
N PRO A 9 -15.45 13.59 -11.88
CA PRO A 9 -15.17 14.27 -10.59
C PRO A 9 -15.15 13.35 -9.36
N ASN A 10 -15.83 12.20 -9.43
CA ASN A 10 -15.89 11.21 -8.35
C ASN A 10 -14.89 10.05 -8.51
N SER A 11 -14.06 10.02 -9.56
CA SER A 11 -13.10 8.92 -9.83
C SER A 11 -12.08 8.71 -8.72
N PHE A 12 -11.96 9.67 -7.80
CA PHE A 12 -10.95 9.70 -6.76
C PHE A 12 -11.49 9.52 -5.36
N LYS A 13 -12.80 9.47 -5.17
CA LYS A 13 -13.40 9.37 -3.84
C LYS A 13 -13.56 7.91 -3.47
N ASN A 14 -13.16 7.57 -2.24
CA ASN A 14 -13.26 6.22 -1.71
C ASN A 14 -12.57 5.22 -2.67
N THR A 15 -11.30 5.46 -2.94
CA THR A 15 -10.49 4.54 -3.76
C THR A 15 -9.21 4.14 -3.05
N PHE A 16 -8.79 2.90 -3.29
CA PHE A 16 -7.44 2.44 -3.02
C PHE A 16 -6.63 2.45 -4.32
N CYS A 17 -5.39 2.90 -4.26
CA CYS A 17 -4.49 2.90 -5.41
C CYS A 17 -3.03 2.84 -4.95
N VAL A 18 -2.19 2.17 -5.74
CA VAL A 18 -0.75 2.10 -5.54
C VAL A 18 -0.09 2.81 -6.71
N PHE A 19 0.63 3.87 -6.42
CA PHE A 19 1.44 4.57 -7.40
C PHE A 19 2.83 3.99 -7.41
N ASN A 20 3.43 3.91 -8.58
CA ASN A 20 4.85 3.57 -8.75
C ASN A 20 5.61 4.87 -9.01
N GLU A 21 6.70 5.09 -8.28
CA GLU A 21 7.56 6.24 -8.51
C GLU A 21 8.18 6.18 -9.91
N VAL A 22 8.20 7.32 -10.61
CA VAL A 22 8.73 7.48 -11.96
C VAL A 22 9.70 8.66 -12.05
N SER A 23 10.57 8.65 -13.06
CA SER A 23 11.49 9.76 -13.34
C SER A 23 10.75 11.09 -13.54
N PRO A 24 11.34 12.23 -13.13
CA PRO A 24 10.86 13.57 -13.48
C PRO A 24 10.53 13.77 -14.96
N ASP A 25 11.26 13.10 -15.85
CA ASP A 25 11.04 13.18 -17.30
C ASP A 25 9.65 12.69 -17.74
N ALA A 26 9.00 11.85 -16.92
CA ALA A 26 7.68 11.27 -17.24
C ALA A 26 6.56 12.31 -17.32
N VAL A 27 6.74 13.49 -16.72
CA VAL A 27 5.78 14.60 -16.79
C VAL A 27 6.24 15.74 -17.69
N THR A 28 7.41 15.62 -18.33
CA THR A 28 7.93 16.66 -19.24
C THR A 28 6.97 16.87 -20.42
N GLY A 29 6.57 18.12 -20.62
CA GLY A 29 5.61 18.50 -21.66
C GLY A 29 4.14 18.22 -21.32
N LEU A 30 3.84 17.60 -20.17
CA LEU A 30 2.47 17.48 -19.68
C LEU A 30 2.01 18.79 -19.03
N LYS A 31 0.72 19.11 -19.21
CA LYS A 31 0.11 20.27 -18.58
C LYS A 31 -0.43 19.88 -17.19
N ILE A 32 -0.14 20.70 -16.18
CA ILE A 32 -0.80 20.57 -14.87
C ILE A 32 -2.30 20.80 -15.05
N GLN A 33 -3.11 19.85 -14.58
CA GLN A 33 -4.57 19.90 -14.73
C GLN A 33 -5.29 20.13 -13.41
N PHE A 34 -4.66 19.82 -12.29
CA PHE A 34 -5.16 20.12 -10.97
C PHE A 34 -4.01 20.33 -9.98
N GLU A 35 -4.20 21.23 -9.03
CA GLU A 35 -3.31 21.47 -7.92
C GLU A 35 -4.15 21.50 -6.64
N SER A 36 -3.76 20.70 -5.65
CA SER A 36 -4.45 20.68 -4.37
C SER A 36 -4.03 21.87 -3.52
N LYS A 37 -4.88 22.27 -2.57
CA LYS A 37 -4.55 23.30 -1.56
C LYS A 37 -3.28 22.98 -0.75
N ALA A 38 -2.92 21.70 -0.66
CA ALA A 38 -1.73 21.22 0.05
C ALA A 38 -0.50 21.12 -0.87
N GLY A 39 -0.56 21.64 -2.11
CA GLY A 39 0.58 21.73 -3.03
C GLY A 39 0.90 20.45 -3.81
N SER A 40 -0.01 19.47 -3.88
CA SER A 40 0.18 18.32 -4.78
C SER A 40 -0.33 18.68 -6.18
N THR A 41 0.45 18.37 -7.22
CA THR A 41 0.05 18.62 -8.62
C THR A 41 -0.29 17.31 -9.33
N TYR A 42 -1.22 17.40 -10.27
CA TYR A 42 -1.80 16.25 -10.96
C TYR A 42 -1.82 16.46 -12.47
N TYR A 43 -1.42 15.41 -13.17
CA TYR A 43 -1.41 15.30 -14.62
C TYR A 43 -2.25 14.09 -15.01
N TYR A 44 -3.27 14.30 -15.82
CA TYR A 44 -4.20 13.27 -16.26
C TYR A 44 -3.96 12.96 -17.74
N THR A 45 -3.72 11.69 -18.01
CA THR A 45 -3.53 11.17 -19.37
C THR A 45 -4.61 10.13 -19.67
N GLU A 46 -4.70 9.69 -20.92
CA GLU A 46 -5.61 8.59 -21.28
C GLU A 46 -5.24 7.26 -20.60
N LYS A 47 -3.97 7.07 -20.24
CA LYS A 47 -3.47 5.83 -19.59
C LYS A 47 -3.69 5.82 -18.09
N GLY A 48 -3.61 6.98 -17.45
CA GLY A 48 -3.59 7.09 -16.01
C GLY A 48 -3.26 8.49 -15.52
N MET A 49 -2.88 8.58 -14.26
CA MET A 49 -2.59 9.83 -13.57
C MET A 49 -1.17 9.83 -13.03
N TYR A 50 -0.50 10.97 -13.21
CA TYR A 50 0.68 11.32 -12.43
C TYR A 50 0.28 12.24 -11.29
N ARG A 51 0.85 11.98 -10.12
CA ARG A 51 0.76 12.85 -8.96
C ARG A 51 2.16 13.20 -8.49
N VAL A 52 2.43 14.50 -8.34
CA VAL A 52 3.65 15.00 -7.70
C VAL A 52 3.29 15.42 -6.28
N SER A 53 3.94 14.82 -5.29
CA SER A 53 3.66 15.10 -3.89
C SER A 53 4.84 14.78 -3.00
N ASN A 54 4.96 15.51 -1.90
CA ASN A 54 5.90 15.24 -0.81
C ASN A 54 5.28 14.42 0.32
N HIS A 55 4.02 13.97 0.18
CA HIS A 55 3.34 13.12 1.14
C HIS A 55 2.41 12.11 0.44
N TRP A 56 2.51 10.85 0.86
CA TRP A 56 1.73 9.74 0.32
C TRP A 56 1.04 9.00 1.46
N GLY A 57 -0.09 8.34 1.15
CA GLY A 57 -0.95 7.68 2.13
C GLY A 57 -2.41 8.11 1.97
N ARG A 58 -3.03 8.58 3.05
CA ARG A 58 -4.46 8.93 3.03
C ARG A 58 -4.69 10.27 2.33
N LEU A 59 -5.57 10.28 1.32
CA LEU A 59 -6.07 11.48 0.66
C LEU A 59 -7.59 11.56 0.87
N ALA A 60 -8.04 12.42 1.79
CA ALA A 60 -9.44 12.48 2.22
C ALA A 60 -9.98 11.10 2.63
N ASN A 61 -10.85 10.48 1.82
CA ASN A 61 -11.43 9.15 2.06
C ASN A 61 -10.77 8.03 1.23
N SER A 62 -9.69 8.35 0.52
CA SER A 62 -8.97 7.44 -0.35
C SER A 62 -7.61 7.06 0.25
N LYS A 63 -7.12 5.88 -0.11
CA LYS A 63 -5.87 5.29 0.39
C LYS A 63 -4.90 5.11 -0.77
N TRP A 64 -4.01 6.09 -0.97
CA TRP A 64 -3.08 6.13 -2.10
C TRP A 64 -1.63 6.10 -1.62
N ARG A 65 -0.96 4.96 -1.80
CA ARG A 65 0.45 4.79 -1.41
C ARG A 65 1.38 4.89 -2.61
N LEU A 66 2.65 5.18 -2.33
CA LEU A 66 3.72 5.17 -3.33
C LEU A 66 4.64 3.97 -3.07
N VAL A 67 4.99 3.26 -4.13
CA VAL A 67 6.17 2.38 -4.18
C VAL A 67 7.31 3.22 -4.72
N ALA A 68 8.35 3.40 -3.90
CA ALA A 68 9.53 4.16 -4.29
C ALA A 68 10.35 3.39 -5.36
N MET A 69 11.13 4.12 -6.14
CA MET A 69 12.12 3.49 -7.02
C MET A 69 13.21 2.81 -6.19
N GLU A 70 13.85 1.79 -6.77
CA GLU A 70 15.05 1.16 -6.22
C GLU A 70 16.22 1.40 -7.20
N PRO A 71 17.28 2.14 -6.80
CA PRO A 71 17.46 2.82 -5.51
C PRO A 71 16.52 4.01 -5.32
N GLU A 72 16.24 4.34 -4.05
CA GLU A 72 15.34 5.45 -3.72
C GLU A 72 15.94 6.80 -4.14
N THR A 73 15.13 7.65 -4.77
CA THR A 73 15.58 9.00 -5.14
C THR A 73 15.70 9.90 -3.90
N PRO A 74 16.69 10.81 -3.84
CA PRO A 74 16.95 11.62 -2.64
C PRO A 74 15.88 12.71 -2.39
N SER A 75 15.04 13.01 -3.38
CA SER A 75 14.02 14.05 -3.27
C SER A 75 12.86 13.58 -2.38
N LYS A 76 12.44 14.42 -1.44
CA LYS A 76 11.20 14.20 -0.67
C LYS A 76 9.95 14.34 -1.54
N THR A 77 10.00 15.17 -2.58
CA THR A 77 8.93 15.31 -3.56
C THR A 77 9.09 14.25 -4.63
N LYS A 78 8.10 13.38 -4.72
CA LYS A 78 8.11 12.21 -5.61
C LYS A 78 7.05 12.37 -6.69
N ILE A 79 7.30 11.76 -7.84
CA ILE A 79 6.30 11.64 -8.91
C ILE A 79 5.85 10.19 -8.95
N GLY A 80 4.58 9.94 -8.70
CA GLY A 80 3.99 8.62 -8.84
C GLY A 80 3.09 8.55 -10.06
N PHE A 81 3.12 7.42 -10.77
CA PHE A 81 2.15 7.08 -11.82
C PHE A 81 1.27 5.91 -11.37
N ALA A 82 -0.01 5.97 -11.70
CA ALA A 82 -0.94 4.85 -11.60
C ALA A 82 -1.88 4.83 -12.81
N ALA A 83 -2.14 3.65 -13.34
CA ALA A 83 -3.07 3.47 -14.45
C ALA A 83 -4.52 3.55 -13.96
N TRP A 84 -5.46 3.94 -14.84
CA TRP A 84 -6.86 4.12 -14.43
C TRP A 84 -7.52 2.84 -13.87
N ASN A 85 -7.12 1.67 -14.37
CA ASN A 85 -7.60 0.37 -13.92
C ASN A 85 -7.04 -0.08 -12.55
N GLU A 86 -6.08 0.66 -11.97
CA GLU A 86 -5.49 0.38 -10.66
C GLU A 86 -6.20 1.12 -9.52
N PHE A 87 -7.19 1.97 -9.84
CA PHE A 87 -8.03 2.64 -8.86
C PHE A 87 -9.20 1.74 -8.46
N TYR A 88 -9.06 1.06 -7.33
CA TYR A 88 -10.09 0.16 -6.83
C TYR A 88 -11.07 0.88 -5.91
N PRO A 89 -12.39 0.60 -5.99
CA PRO A 89 -13.37 1.11 -5.04
C PRO A 89 -13.02 0.70 -3.61
N ASP A 90 -13.19 1.61 -2.66
CA ASP A 90 -12.88 1.42 -1.26
C ASP A 90 -14.06 1.79 -0.37
N ASN A 91 -14.16 1.16 0.80
CA ASN A 91 -15.10 1.54 1.85
C ASN A 91 -14.58 1.03 3.22
N ALA A 92 -15.27 1.41 4.28
CA ALA A 92 -14.84 1.10 5.65
C ALA A 92 -15.29 -0.29 6.13
N THR A 93 -16.31 -0.88 5.51
CA THR A 93 -17.06 -2.04 6.04
C THR A 93 -16.67 -3.36 5.40
N ASP A 94 -16.31 -3.33 4.12
CA ASP A 94 -16.02 -4.54 3.37
C ASP A 94 -14.61 -5.05 3.63
N LYS A 95 -14.48 -6.38 3.60
CA LYS A 95 -13.19 -7.07 3.63
C LYS A 95 -12.52 -6.96 2.25
N LEU A 96 -11.78 -5.87 2.05
CA LEU A 96 -11.19 -5.51 0.76
C LEU A 96 -9.68 -5.74 0.67
N TYR A 97 -9.01 -6.00 1.79
CA TYR A 97 -7.55 -5.96 1.84
C TYR A 97 -6.94 -7.26 2.30
N TYR A 98 -5.87 -7.67 1.62
CA TYR A 98 -4.97 -8.72 2.09
C TYR A 98 -3.60 -8.11 2.42
N ILE A 99 -2.87 -8.80 3.29
CA ILE A 99 -1.54 -8.38 3.75
C ILE A 99 -0.49 -9.19 3.00
N GLN A 100 0.61 -8.53 2.66
CA GLN A 100 1.78 -9.12 2.03
C GLN A 100 3.01 -8.68 2.82
N ALA A 101 3.75 -9.65 3.33
CA ALA A 101 5.04 -9.43 3.98
C ALA A 101 6.17 -9.76 3.00
N ASP A 102 7.25 -9.01 3.09
CA ASP A 102 8.52 -9.27 2.44
C ASP A 102 9.54 -9.55 3.56
N PHE A 103 9.93 -10.82 3.68
CA PHE A 103 10.83 -11.26 4.74
C PHE A 103 12.28 -10.86 4.47
N GLU A 104 12.71 -10.78 3.21
CA GLU A 104 14.06 -10.35 2.83
C GLU A 104 14.27 -8.87 3.13
N LYS A 105 13.30 -8.03 2.78
CA LYS A 105 13.33 -6.57 3.05
C LYS A 105 12.81 -6.22 4.44
N ASN A 106 12.34 -7.20 5.20
CA ASN A 106 11.68 -7.05 6.50
C ASN A 106 10.58 -5.96 6.49
N THR A 107 9.73 -5.97 5.46
CA THR A 107 8.64 -5.00 5.31
C THR A 107 7.27 -5.69 5.26
N VAL A 108 6.22 -4.90 5.47
CA VAL A 108 4.85 -5.39 5.36
C VAL A 108 3.96 -4.30 4.77
N ASN A 109 3.18 -4.69 3.77
CA ASN A 109 2.22 -3.85 3.07
C ASN A 109 0.88 -4.57 2.93
N TYR A 110 -0.11 -3.86 2.39
CA TYR A 110 -1.40 -4.42 2.05
C TYR A 110 -1.79 -4.03 0.63
N GLN A 111 -2.64 -4.87 0.06
CA GLN A 111 -3.11 -4.79 -1.31
C GLN A 111 -4.63 -4.97 -1.32
N HIS A 112 -5.28 -4.44 -2.35
CA HIS A 112 -6.70 -4.61 -2.54
C HIS A 112 -7.01 -5.96 -3.18
N ARG A 113 -8.14 -6.59 -2.86
CA ARG A 113 -8.58 -7.90 -3.38
C ARG A 113 -8.69 -7.99 -4.90
N ASN A 114 -8.79 -6.84 -5.58
CA ASN A 114 -8.84 -6.75 -7.04
C ASN A 114 -7.44 -6.62 -7.68
N ASN A 115 -6.37 -6.63 -6.87
CA ASN A 115 -5.02 -6.73 -7.40
C ASN A 115 -4.92 -8.01 -8.26
N PRO A 116 -4.46 -7.92 -9.53
CA PRO A 116 -4.29 -9.09 -10.41
C PRO A 116 -3.45 -10.22 -9.79
N ASP A 117 -2.51 -9.88 -8.92
CA ASP A 117 -1.59 -10.85 -8.28
C ASP A 117 -2.22 -11.56 -7.07
N TYR A 118 -3.49 -11.29 -6.74
CA TYR A 118 -4.13 -11.89 -5.58
C TYR A 118 -4.53 -13.35 -5.84
N ASP A 119 -3.80 -14.27 -5.22
CA ASP A 119 -3.97 -15.72 -5.33
C ASP A 119 -5.14 -16.31 -4.50
N LYS A 120 -5.89 -15.45 -3.79
CA LYS A 120 -7.02 -15.81 -2.92
C LYS A 120 -6.66 -16.63 -1.67
N LYS A 121 -5.39 -16.73 -1.30
CA LYS A 121 -4.98 -17.46 -0.08
C LYS A 121 -4.97 -16.55 1.15
N ALA A 122 -4.43 -15.35 1.04
CA ALA A 122 -4.33 -14.43 2.17
C ALA A 122 -5.72 -13.96 2.62
N VAL A 123 -5.97 -13.89 3.93
CA VAL A 123 -7.30 -13.55 4.46
C VAL A 123 -7.62 -12.08 4.19
N LEU A 124 -8.78 -11.85 3.57
CA LEU A 124 -9.32 -10.51 3.35
C LEU A 124 -9.86 -9.90 4.64
N ARG A 125 -9.57 -8.62 4.84
CA ARG A 125 -9.90 -7.87 6.05
C ARG A 125 -10.38 -6.47 5.71
N THR A 126 -11.13 -5.87 6.63
CA THR A 126 -11.50 -4.46 6.54
C THR A 126 -10.25 -3.58 6.66
N GLY A 127 -10.35 -2.31 6.27
CA GLY A 127 -9.24 -1.37 6.43
C GLY A 127 -8.77 -1.22 7.89
N PHE A 128 -9.70 -1.30 8.84
CA PHE A 128 -9.41 -1.21 10.28
C PHE A 128 -8.64 -2.44 10.77
N GLU A 129 -9.14 -3.64 10.50
CA GLU A 129 -8.50 -4.90 10.88
C GLU A 129 -7.12 -5.05 10.23
N THR A 130 -6.99 -4.67 8.96
CA THR A 130 -5.72 -4.68 8.22
C THR A 130 -4.68 -3.79 8.90
N THR A 131 -5.06 -2.59 9.32
CA THR A 131 -4.15 -1.67 10.02
C THR A 131 -3.68 -2.24 11.36
N LYS A 132 -4.59 -2.86 12.13
CA LYS A 132 -4.25 -3.53 13.41
C LYS A 132 -3.25 -4.66 13.18
N ARG A 133 -3.51 -5.49 12.17
CA ARG A 133 -2.67 -6.65 11.84
C ARG A 133 -1.28 -6.23 11.32
N ILE A 134 -1.20 -5.22 10.46
CA ILE A 134 0.07 -4.62 10.02
C ILE A 134 0.89 -4.12 11.20
N LYS A 135 0.27 -3.45 12.18
CA LYS A 135 0.98 -2.98 13.38
C LYS A 135 1.60 -4.15 14.17
N GLN A 136 0.87 -5.26 14.31
CA GLN A 136 1.41 -6.46 14.95
C GLN A 136 2.60 -7.03 14.18
N ILE A 137 2.48 -7.16 12.86
CA ILE A 137 3.56 -7.68 12.00
C ILE A 137 4.80 -6.78 12.09
N ARG A 138 4.65 -5.46 11.99
CA ARG A 138 5.78 -4.51 12.15
C ARG A 138 6.48 -4.65 13.49
N ASN A 139 5.73 -4.84 14.57
CA ASN A 139 6.33 -5.07 15.89
C ASN A 139 7.14 -6.37 15.93
N LEU A 140 6.65 -7.45 15.30
CA LEU A 140 7.40 -8.72 15.20
C LEU A 140 8.68 -8.58 14.37
N GLN A 141 8.60 -7.81 13.28
CA GLN A 141 9.71 -7.51 12.38
C GLN A 141 10.79 -6.64 13.03
N GLN A 142 10.40 -5.67 13.86
CA GLN A 142 11.32 -4.66 14.41
C GLN A 142 11.85 -4.99 15.80
N LEU A 143 11.08 -5.70 16.61
CA LEU A 143 11.45 -6.01 17.99
C LEU A 143 11.96 -7.44 18.09
N THR A 144 12.87 -7.67 19.03
CA THR A 144 13.40 -9.00 19.38
C THR A 144 12.98 -9.45 20.77
N SER A 145 12.43 -8.53 21.59
CA SER A 145 12.08 -8.79 22.99
C SER A 145 11.03 -9.89 23.17
N TRP A 146 10.12 -10.04 22.21
CA TRP A 146 9.07 -11.07 22.25
C TRP A 146 9.60 -12.49 22.01
N ALA A 147 10.74 -12.62 21.34
CA ALA A 147 11.30 -13.92 20.96
C ALA A 147 12.09 -14.59 22.10
N LYS A 148 12.46 -13.83 23.14
CA LYS A 148 13.25 -14.32 24.30
C LYS A 148 12.58 -15.45 25.09
N TYR A 149 11.28 -15.65 24.89
CA TYR A 149 10.49 -16.68 25.56
C TYR A 149 10.39 -17.97 24.75
N PHE A 150 11.05 -18.04 23.59
CA PHE A 150 11.07 -19.17 22.69
C PHE A 150 12.52 -19.66 22.51
N GLU A 151 12.69 -20.97 22.35
CA GLU A 151 14.01 -21.58 22.11
C GLU A 151 14.39 -21.59 20.62
N GLU A 152 13.42 -21.37 19.73
CA GLU A 152 13.60 -21.38 18.28
C GLU A 152 14.21 -20.08 17.74
N ASP A 153 14.90 -20.17 16.60
CA ASP A 153 15.48 -19.01 15.92
C ASP A 153 14.43 -17.95 15.57
N ILE A 154 14.76 -16.69 15.82
CA ILE A 154 13.81 -15.57 15.69
C ILE A 154 13.31 -15.39 14.26
N ASP A 155 14.14 -15.67 13.25
CA ASP A 155 13.74 -15.49 11.86
C ASP A 155 12.78 -16.59 11.43
N ILE A 156 12.99 -17.83 11.91
CA ILE A 156 12.01 -18.93 11.76
C ILE A 156 10.69 -18.59 12.46
N LEU A 157 10.75 -18.08 13.70
CA LEU A 157 9.55 -17.67 14.44
C LEU A 157 8.79 -16.54 13.74
N ARG A 158 9.49 -15.55 13.18
CA ARG A 158 8.88 -14.46 12.41
C ARG A 158 8.14 -15.00 11.20
N GLU A 159 8.77 -15.88 10.43
CA GLU A 159 8.17 -16.46 9.25
C GLU A 159 6.89 -17.23 9.60
N LYS A 160 6.95 -18.13 10.60
CA LYS A 160 5.78 -18.89 11.07
C LYS A 160 4.65 -17.98 11.57
N ILE A 161 4.95 -17.08 12.50
CA ILE A 161 3.92 -16.24 13.13
C ILE A 161 3.31 -15.28 12.11
N ILE A 162 4.13 -14.62 11.29
CA ILE A 162 3.62 -13.64 10.31
C ILE A 162 2.81 -14.35 9.22
N THR A 163 3.22 -15.55 8.80
CA THR A 163 2.44 -16.38 7.87
C THR A 163 1.06 -16.69 8.45
N GLU A 164 0.98 -17.19 9.69
CA GLU A 164 -0.31 -17.44 10.35
C GLU A 164 -1.15 -16.16 10.48
N LEU A 165 -0.52 -15.01 10.80
CA LEU A 165 -1.19 -13.71 10.88
C LEU A 165 -1.78 -13.27 9.53
N ILE A 166 -1.18 -13.66 8.41
CA ILE A 166 -1.63 -13.30 7.06
C ILE A 166 -2.75 -14.25 6.59
N PHE A 167 -2.54 -15.55 6.76
CA PHE A 167 -3.34 -16.61 6.12
C PHE A 167 -4.43 -17.22 7.02
N THR A 168 -4.53 -16.81 8.29
CA THR A 168 -5.59 -17.30 9.21
C THR A 168 -6.32 -16.15 9.91
N GLU A 169 -7.47 -16.44 10.52
CA GLU A 169 -8.18 -15.48 11.38
C GLU A 169 -7.68 -15.50 12.84
N LYS A 170 -6.72 -16.37 13.18
CA LYS A 170 -6.17 -16.49 14.54
C LYS A 170 -5.61 -15.16 15.02
N THR A 171 -5.74 -14.91 16.31
CA THR A 171 -5.09 -13.80 17.00
C THR A 171 -3.60 -14.08 17.19
N LEU A 172 -2.81 -13.04 17.43
CA LEU A 172 -1.37 -13.19 17.72
C LEU A 172 -1.13 -14.06 18.96
N ASP A 173 -1.99 -13.96 19.96
CA ASP A 173 -1.84 -14.71 21.21
C ASP A 173 -2.17 -16.19 21.04
N GLU A 174 -3.17 -16.54 20.21
CA GLU A 174 -3.45 -17.92 19.83
C GLU A 174 -2.26 -18.54 19.09
N ILE A 175 -1.74 -17.85 18.06
CA ILE A 175 -0.60 -18.33 17.28
C ILE A 175 0.62 -18.57 18.17
N LYS A 176 0.92 -17.65 19.09
CA LYS A 176 2.06 -17.77 20.00
C LYS A 176 1.95 -18.91 21.02
N ARG A 177 0.74 -19.39 21.32
CA ARG A 177 0.51 -20.52 22.25
C ARG A 177 0.63 -21.87 21.56
N GLU A 178 0.50 -21.90 20.25
CA GLU A 178 0.59 -23.11 19.42
C GLU A 178 2.03 -23.42 18.98
N ILE A 179 2.96 -22.48 19.22
CA ILE A 179 4.40 -22.60 19.00
C ILE A 179 5.07 -22.96 20.32
#